data_AF-A0A6H9KI51-F1
#
_entry.id   AF-A0A6H9KI51-F1
#
_cell.length_a   1.000
_cell.length_b   1.000
_cell.length_c   1.000
_cell.angle_alpha   90.00
_cell.angle_beta   90.00
_cell.angle_gamma   90.00
#
_symmetry.space_group_name_H-M   'P 1'
#
loop_
_entity.id
_entity.type
_entity.pdbx_description
1 polymer ?
#
loop_
_entity_poly.entity_id
_entity_poly.type
_entity_poly.pdbx_seq_one_letter_code
_entity_poly.pdbx_strand_id
1 'polypeptide(L)'
;MHCLKKKIFLLIEQQIKSQKIELPQFVTSTRLKRPEKVLLKTDKKTKFTPRRLARELVLHGLYSLEFSNNQTVTEVIADIKNLNFGNISQELDEELENLIERNDTNFQKKAMTYFEQLFIKVFNNKRELEDELKKRAKNWKMDRITLMDKLIIIIGLCELKYFDSVPPLAVMNEAIEISKKFSSPKSGKFINGVLNSYYADSSQTAENIS
;
A
#
# COMPACT_ATOMS: atom_id res chain seq x y z
N MET A 1 11.80 16.80 18.28
CA MET A 1 11.34 15.71 17.38
C MET A 1 10.24 14.87 18.05
N HIS A 2 9.16 15.51 18.52
CA HIS A 2 8.08 14.87 19.32
C HIS A 2 6.71 15.51 19.02
N CYS A 3 6.62 16.32 17.95
CA CYS A 3 5.53 17.27 17.77
C CYS A 3 4.48 16.77 16.78
N LEU A 4 4.83 16.12 15.66
CA LEU A 4 3.84 15.76 14.63
C LEU A 4 2.96 14.56 15.00
N LYS A 5 3.54 13.46 15.51
CA LYS A 5 2.76 12.33 16.06
C LYS A 5 1.81 12.76 17.17
N LYS A 6 2.26 13.67 18.04
CA LYS A 6 1.45 14.23 19.12
C LYS A 6 0.36 15.16 18.59
N LYS A 7 0.63 15.93 17.52
CA LYS A 7 -0.32 16.88 16.93
C LYS A 7 -1.41 16.19 16.11
N ILE A 8 -1.08 15.16 15.34
CA ILE A 8 -2.06 14.34 14.59
C ILE A 8 -2.91 13.51 15.58
N PHE A 9 -2.29 12.89 16.58
CA PHE A 9 -3.02 12.15 17.62
C PHE A 9 -3.94 13.06 18.44
N LEU A 10 -3.50 14.27 18.83
CA LEU A 10 -4.33 15.26 19.55
C LEU A 10 -5.47 15.82 18.69
N LEU A 11 -5.24 16.05 17.39
CA LEU A 11 -6.28 16.48 16.44
C LEU A 11 -7.36 15.40 16.29
N ILE A 12 -6.96 14.13 16.18
CA ILE A 12 -7.87 12.99 16.13
C ILE A 12 -8.64 12.83 17.45
N GLU A 13 -7.99 12.96 18.61
CA GLU A 13 -8.68 12.87 19.91
C GLU A 13 -9.68 14.01 20.15
N GLN A 14 -9.36 15.25 19.75
CA GLN A 14 -10.28 16.38 19.87
C GLN A 14 -11.49 16.25 18.95
N GLN A 15 -11.30 15.69 17.76
CA GLN A 15 -12.34 15.49 16.75
C GLN A 15 -13.26 14.30 17.06
N ILE A 16 -12.77 13.30 17.80
CA ILE A 16 -13.57 12.18 18.33
C ILE A 16 -14.39 12.60 19.56
N LYS A 17 -13.81 13.39 20.48
CA LYS A 17 -14.51 13.92 21.67
C LYS A 17 -15.65 14.88 21.30
N SER A 18 -15.50 15.68 20.25
CA SER A 18 -16.54 16.60 19.77
C SER A 18 -17.71 15.89 19.09
N GLN A 19 -17.50 14.67 18.59
CA GLN A 19 -18.51 13.86 17.89
C GLN A 19 -19.25 12.86 18.80
N LYS A 20 -18.96 12.80 20.11
CA LYS A 20 -19.55 11.83 21.08
C LYS A 20 -19.49 10.37 20.60
N ILE A 21 -18.45 9.98 19.88
CA ILE A 21 -18.26 8.60 19.42
C ILE A 21 -17.44 7.86 20.49
N GLU A 22 -17.94 6.74 20.99
CA GLU A 22 -17.20 5.88 21.93
C GLU A 22 -15.99 5.23 21.25
N LEU A 23 -14.83 5.32 21.90
CA LEU A 23 -13.60 4.66 21.45
C LEU A 23 -13.79 3.14 21.46
N PRO A 24 -13.42 2.41 20.38
CA PRO A 24 -13.30 0.96 20.48
C PRO A 24 -12.26 0.63 21.55
N GLN A 25 -12.63 -0.23 22.51
CA GLN A 25 -11.75 -0.67 23.59
C GLN A 25 -10.59 -1.51 23.05
N PHE A 26 -9.55 -0.85 22.56
CA PHE A 26 -8.26 -1.49 22.28
C PHE A 26 -7.13 -0.69 22.93
N VAL A 27 -6.67 -1.26 24.05
CA VAL A 27 -5.36 -1.08 24.70
C VAL A 27 -5.15 0.23 25.47
N THR A 28 -5.75 0.29 26.66
CA THR A 28 -5.21 1.10 27.77
C THR A 28 -4.09 0.32 28.48
N SER A 29 -3.01 1.06 28.81
CA SER A 29 -1.92 0.66 29.70
C SER A 29 -1.24 -0.69 29.43
N THR A 30 -0.33 -0.72 28.47
CA THR A 30 0.94 -1.41 28.71
C THR A 30 2.03 -0.69 27.94
N ARG A 31 3.07 -0.27 28.67
CA ARG A 31 4.32 0.26 28.15
C ARG A 31 4.73 -0.57 26.94
N LEU A 32 4.66 -0.01 25.73
CA LEU A 32 5.28 -0.61 24.55
C LEU A 32 6.77 -0.71 24.86
N LYS A 33 7.23 -1.85 25.40
CA LYS A 33 8.62 -2.22 25.32
C LYS A 33 8.92 -2.25 23.83
N ARG A 34 9.88 -1.42 23.38
CA ARG A 34 10.48 -1.58 22.04
C ARG A 34 10.73 -3.08 21.86
N PRO A 35 10.17 -3.74 20.84
CA PRO A 35 10.59 -5.11 20.56
C PRO A 35 12.09 -5.05 20.32
N GLU A 36 12.82 -5.75 21.19
CA GLU A 36 14.25 -6.01 21.05
C GLU A 36 14.48 -6.55 19.64
N LYS A 37 15.52 -6.06 18.94
CA LYS A 37 15.83 -6.41 17.55
C LYS A 37 15.85 -7.93 17.38
N VAL A 38 14.73 -8.51 16.94
CA VAL A 38 14.74 -9.80 16.28
C VAL A 38 15.31 -9.52 14.90
N LEU A 39 16.64 -9.68 14.78
CA LEU A 39 17.32 -9.78 13.49
C LEU A 39 16.74 -11.00 12.77
N LEU A 40 15.63 -10.80 12.07
CA LEU A 40 15.26 -11.66 10.96
C LEU A 40 16.39 -11.54 9.95
N LYS A 41 17.19 -12.59 9.83
CA LYS A 41 18.14 -12.77 8.74
C LYS A 41 17.30 -12.76 7.45
N THR A 42 17.21 -11.61 6.80
CA THR A 42 16.57 -11.50 5.49
C THR A 42 17.58 -11.96 4.45
N ASP A 43 17.37 -13.16 3.94
CA ASP A 43 18.07 -13.69 2.77
C ASP A 43 17.87 -12.74 1.58
N LYS A 44 19.00 -12.33 0.95
CA LYS A 44 19.14 -11.58 -0.30
C LYS A 44 18.50 -10.18 -0.32
N LYS A 45 19.35 -9.14 -0.26
CA LYS A 45 19.03 -7.71 -0.51
C LYS A 45 17.91 -7.54 -1.55
N THR A 46 16.70 -7.23 -1.10
CA THR A 46 15.58 -6.85 -1.96
C THR A 46 15.97 -5.56 -2.68
N LYS A 47 16.31 -5.64 -3.97
CA LYS A 47 16.77 -4.47 -4.74
C LYS A 47 15.69 -3.38 -4.74
N PHE A 48 15.98 -2.22 -4.16
CA PHE A 48 15.08 -1.07 -4.21
C PHE A 48 14.92 -0.59 -5.66
N THR A 49 13.68 -0.52 -6.17
CA THR A 49 13.39 -0.16 -7.57
C THR A 49 12.42 1.02 -7.65
N PRO A 50 12.43 1.81 -8.75
CA PRO A 50 11.45 2.89 -8.94
C PRO A 50 10.01 2.40 -8.89
N ARG A 51 9.74 1.19 -9.40
CA ARG A 51 8.40 0.57 -9.38
C ARG A 51 7.96 0.20 -7.97
N ARG A 52 8.88 -0.29 -7.12
CA ARG A 52 8.55 -0.57 -5.70
C ARG A 52 8.18 0.72 -4.97
N LEU A 53 9.00 1.77 -5.08
CA LEU A 53 8.68 3.08 -4.50
C LEU A 53 7.31 3.57 -4.95
N ALA A 54 7.06 3.51 -6.26
CA ALA A 54 5.78 3.94 -6.82
C ALA A 54 4.58 3.17 -6.26
N ARG A 55 4.67 1.84 -6.05
CA ARG A 55 3.60 1.06 -5.41
C ARG A 55 3.34 1.49 -3.97
N GLU A 56 4.39 1.77 -3.21
CA GLU A 56 4.25 2.28 -1.84
C GLU A 56 3.58 3.67 -1.85
N LEU A 57 3.97 4.56 -2.76
CA LEU A 57 3.30 5.86 -2.94
C LEU A 57 1.82 5.71 -3.34
N VAL A 58 1.50 4.77 -4.23
CA VAL A 58 0.10 4.46 -4.60
C VAL A 58 -0.67 3.98 -3.38
N LEU A 59 -0.10 3.09 -2.58
CA LEU A 59 -0.71 2.59 -1.35
C LEU A 59 -1.02 3.73 -0.37
N HIS A 60 -0.07 4.63 -0.15
CA HIS A 60 -0.28 5.82 0.69
C HIS A 60 -1.36 6.74 0.15
N GLY A 61 -1.33 7.04 -1.16
CA GLY A 61 -2.33 7.89 -1.80
C GLY A 61 -3.74 7.30 -1.70
N LEU A 62 -3.88 5.99 -1.92
CA LEU A 62 -5.18 5.32 -1.81
C LEU A 62 -5.67 5.29 -0.37
N TYR A 63 -4.78 5.00 0.58
CA TYR A 63 -5.12 5.05 1.99
C TYR A 63 -5.62 6.45 2.38
N SER A 64 -4.95 7.53 1.93
CA SER A 64 -5.40 8.90 2.18
C SER A 64 -6.83 9.15 1.68
N LEU A 65 -7.17 8.67 0.48
CA LEU A 65 -8.52 8.81 -0.08
C LEU A 65 -9.60 8.08 0.74
N GLU A 66 -9.27 7.02 1.46
CA GLU A 66 -10.25 6.28 2.28
C GLU A 66 -10.65 7.01 3.57
N PHE A 67 -9.80 7.92 4.06
CA PHE A 67 -10.07 8.69 5.29
C PHE A 67 -10.44 10.15 5.02
N SER A 68 -10.16 10.65 3.82
CA SER A 68 -10.48 12.01 3.42
C SER A 68 -11.89 12.09 2.85
N ASN A 69 -12.79 12.81 3.53
CA ASN A 69 -14.19 12.92 3.12
C ASN A 69 -14.41 13.67 1.79
N ASN A 70 -13.41 14.37 1.23
CA ASN A 70 -13.55 15.20 0.02
C ASN A 70 -12.24 15.45 -0.76
N GLN A 71 -11.18 14.68 -0.52
CA GLN A 71 -9.92 14.89 -1.24
C GLN A 71 -10.02 14.31 -2.66
N THR A 72 -9.64 15.10 -3.65
CA THR A 72 -9.64 14.71 -5.05
C THR A 72 -8.34 13.97 -5.40
N VAL A 73 -8.40 13.12 -6.43
CA VAL A 73 -7.21 12.45 -6.98
C VAL A 73 -6.12 13.43 -7.38
N THR A 74 -6.52 14.57 -7.95
CA THR A 74 -5.62 15.65 -8.34
C THR A 74 -4.89 16.25 -7.15
N GLU A 75 -5.58 16.44 -6.02
CA GLU A 75 -4.98 16.91 -4.78
C GLU A 75 -4.00 15.88 -4.22
N VAL A 76 -4.36 14.59 -4.19
CA VAL A 76 -3.44 13.54 -3.71
C VAL A 76 -2.18 13.45 -4.59
N ILE A 77 -2.33 13.54 -5.91
CA ILE A 77 -1.18 13.54 -6.83
C ILE A 77 -0.34 14.80 -6.60
N ALA A 78 -0.97 15.97 -6.45
CA ALA A 78 -0.27 17.22 -6.17
C ALA A 78 0.47 17.14 -4.84
N ASP A 79 -0.17 16.62 -3.79
CA ASP A 79 0.44 16.40 -2.49
C ASP A 79 1.64 15.47 -2.63
N ILE A 80 1.51 14.31 -3.26
CA ILE A 80 2.63 13.37 -3.44
C ILE A 80 3.78 13.98 -4.27
N LYS A 81 3.49 14.84 -5.25
CA LYS A 81 4.50 15.59 -6.01
C LYS A 81 5.15 16.71 -5.19
N ASN A 82 4.37 17.39 -4.36
CA ASN A 82 4.77 18.53 -3.53
C ASN A 82 5.37 18.11 -2.19
N LEU A 83 5.21 16.84 -1.81
CA LEU A 83 6.05 16.17 -0.83
C LEU A 83 7.46 16.19 -1.41
N ASN A 84 8.16 17.31 -1.23
CA ASN A 84 9.61 17.35 -1.19
C ASN A 84 9.98 16.20 -0.25
N PHE A 85 10.55 15.15 -0.83
CA PHE A 85 10.73 13.84 -0.22
C PHE A 85 11.40 13.89 1.18
N GLY A 86 11.99 15.02 1.56
CA GLY A 86 12.51 15.32 2.90
C GLY A 86 11.48 15.41 4.05
N ASN A 87 10.17 15.57 3.80
CA ASN A 87 9.15 15.57 4.89
C ASN A 87 8.59 14.18 5.22
N ILE A 88 8.80 13.19 4.35
CA ILE A 88 8.40 11.79 4.57
C ILE A 88 9.53 11.00 5.32
N SER A 89 10.66 11.66 5.59
CA SER A 89 11.83 11.09 6.29
C SER A 89 11.53 10.49 7.67
N GLN A 90 10.51 10.96 8.39
CA GLN A 90 10.27 10.51 9.76
C GLN A 90 9.49 9.18 9.88
N GLU A 91 9.01 8.62 8.77
CA GLU A 91 8.17 7.40 8.77
C GLU A 91 8.50 6.39 7.65
N LEU A 92 9.48 6.69 6.78
CA LEU A 92 9.98 5.74 5.78
C LEU A 92 11.09 4.86 6.38
N ASP A 93 11.28 3.66 5.81
CA ASP A 93 12.46 2.84 6.14
C ASP A 93 13.73 3.66 5.88
N GLU A 94 14.75 3.51 6.73
CA GLU A 94 16.11 4.07 6.52
C GLU A 94 16.61 3.85 5.07
N GLU A 95 16.19 2.76 4.42
CA GLU A 95 16.54 2.41 3.03
C GLU A 95 15.88 3.32 1.98
N LEU A 96 14.65 3.80 2.22
CA LEU A 96 13.95 4.77 1.38
C LEU A 96 14.54 6.17 1.51
N GLU A 97 14.88 6.56 2.75
CA GLU A 97 15.52 7.84 3.06
C GLU A 97 16.89 7.94 2.36
N ASN A 98 17.71 6.90 2.46
CA ASN A 98 19.01 6.79 1.78
C ASN A 98 18.94 6.84 0.25
N LEU A 99 17.77 6.63 -0.36
CA LEU A 99 17.60 6.63 -1.81
C LEU A 99 16.99 7.93 -2.34
N ILE A 100 16.17 8.59 -1.52
CA ILE A 100 15.77 9.98 -1.69
C ILE A 100 17.00 10.90 -1.58
N GLU A 101 17.88 10.64 -0.61
CA GLU A 101 19.11 11.41 -0.37
C GLU A 101 20.12 11.35 -1.53
N ARG A 102 20.04 10.36 -2.43
CA ARG A 102 20.97 10.23 -3.56
C ARG A 102 20.80 11.27 -4.66
N ASN A 103 19.74 12.10 -4.61
CA ASN A 103 19.42 13.06 -5.68
C ASN A 103 19.43 12.42 -7.09
N ASP A 104 19.14 11.13 -7.20
CA ASP A 104 19.02 10.46 -8.50
C ASP A 104 17.70 10.89 -9.15
N THR A 105 17.78 12.00 -9.87
CA THR A 105 16.66 12.63 -10.57
C THR A 105 16.00 11.66 -11.56
N ASN A 106 16.77 10.75 -12.17
CA ASN A 106 16.23 9.76 -13.10
C ASN A 106 15.43 8.68 -12.36
N PHE A 107 15.93 8.21 -11.21
CA PHE A 107 15.21 7.29 -10.36
C PHE A 107 13.87 7.89 -9.90
N GLN A 108 13.91 9.10 -9.34
CA GLN A 108 12.72 9.80 -8.84
C GLN A 108 11.70 10.04 -9.97
N LYS A 109 12.16 10.48 -11.14
CA LYS A 109 11.31 10.67 -12.32
C LYS A 109 10.63 9.37 -12.76
N LYS A 110 11.37 8.26 -12.82
CA LYS A 110 10.81 6.94 -13.16
C LYS A 110 9.79 6.47 -12.13
N ALA A 111 10.07 6.67 -10.85
CA ALA A 111 9.13 6.32 -9.79
C ALA A 111 7.86 7.16 -9.90
N MET A 112 7.97 8.48 -10.09
CA MET A 112 6.78 9.34 -10.20
C MET A 112 5.95 9.08 -11.43
N THR A 113 6.59 8.84 -12.58
CA THR A 113 5.87 8.48 -13.80
C THR A 113 5.07 7.20 -13.60
N TYR A 114 5.67 6.19 -12.96
CA TYR A 114 4.97 4.94 -12.68
C TYR A 114 3.87 5.10 -11.64
N PHE A 115 4.10 5.88 -10.58
CA PHE A 115 3.10 6.20 -9.57
C PHE A 115 1.87 6.83 -10.21
N GLU A 116 2.03 7.86 -11.04
CA GLU A 116 0.89 8.57 -11.64
C GLU A 116 0.07 7.63 -12.52
N GLN A 117 0.74 6.83 -13.36
CA GLN A 117 0.09 5.85 -14.22
C GLN A 117 -0.70 4.82 -13.42
N LEU A 118 -0.07 4.24 -12.38
CA LEU A 118 -0.69 3.21 -11.56
C LEU A 118 -1.81 3.77 -10.68
N PHE A 119 -1.60 4.92 -10.03
CA PHE A 119 -2.58 5.56 -9.17
C PHE A 119 -3.86 5.91 -9.93
N ILE A 120 -3.73 6.58 -11.09
CA ILE A 120 -4.87 6.94 -11.94
C ILE A 120 -5.57 5.69 -12.46
N LYS A 121 -4.82 4.66 -12.86
CA LYS A 121 -5.42 3.41 -13.36
C LYS A 121 -6.19 2.69 -12.25
N VAL A 122 -5.65 2.61 -11.03
CA VAL A 122 -6.36 2.02 -9.88
C VAL A 122 -7.63 2.82 -9.59
N PHE A 123 -7.54 4.15 -9.50
CA PHE A 123 -8.67 4.99 -9.18
C PHE A 123 -9.82 4.84 -10.20
N ASN A 124 -9.50 4.92 -11.49
CA ASN A 124 -10.51 4.83 -12.57
C ASN A 124 -11.20 3.46 -12.64
N ASN A 125 -10.54 2.39 -12.18
CA ASN A 125 -11.07 1.03 -12.24
C ASN A 125 -11.38 0.46 -10.85
N LYS A 126 -11.44 1.30 -9.81
CA LYS A 126 -11.54 0.87 -8.40
C LYS A 126 -12.70 -0.09 -8.18
N ARG A 127 -13.89 0.26 -8.66
CA ARG A 127 -15.11 -0.56 -8.49
C ARG A 127 -14.94 -1.96 -9.08
N GLU A 128 -14.40 -2.05 -10.29
CA GLU A 128 -14.17 -3.32 -10.97
C GLU A 128 -13.14 -4.18 -10.22
N LEU A 129 -12.03 -3.57 -9.79
CA LEU A 129 -10.98 -4.24 -9.03
C LEU A 129 -11.51 -4.75 -7.67
N GLU A 130 -12.38 -3.97 -7.02
CA GLU A 130 -13.05 -4.38 -5.78
C GLU A 130 -14.01 -5.55 -5.99
N ASP A 131 -14.71 -5.59 -7.12
CA ASP A 131 -15.61 -6.69 -7.45
C ASP A 131 -14.82 -7.98 -7.76
N GLU A 132 -13.67 -7.89 -8.42
CA GLU A 132 -12.74 -9.02 -8.57
C GLU A 132 -12.20 -9.50 -7.22
N LEU A 133 -11.81 -8.59 -6.33
CA LEU A 133 -11.40 -8.93 -4.96
C LEU A 133 -12.54 -9.67 -4.23
N LYS A 134 -13.77 -9.15 -4.25
CA LYS A 134 -14.94 -9.78 -3.59
C LYS A 134 -15.21 -11.17 -4.16
N LYS A 135 -15.13 -11.35 -5.47
CA LYS A 135 -15.33 -12.64 -6.16
C LYS A 135 -14.37 -13.70 -5.64
N ARG A 136 -13.10 -13.33 -5.39
CA ARG A 136 -12.01 -14.23 -5.02
C ARG A 136 -11.85 -14.40 -3.51
N ALA A 137 -12.31 -13.43 -2.73
CA ALA A 137 -12.27 -13.47 -1.28
C ALA A 137 -13.44 -14.23 -0.64
N LYS A 138 -14.38 -14.81 -1.41
CA LYS A 138 -15.59 -15.50 -0.90
C LYS A 138 -15.31 -16.59 0.16
N ASN A 139 -14.19 -17.31 0.03
CA ASN A 139 -13.81 -18.39 0.95
C ASN A 139 -12.96 -17.91 2.14
N TRP A 140 -12.64 -16.62 2.19
CA TRP A 140 -11.88 -16.02 3.27
C TRP A 140 -12.85 -15.34 4.25
N LYS A 141 -12.53 -15.38 5.54
CA LYS A 141 -13.31 -14.67 6.55
C LYS A 141 -13.19 -13.17 6.30
N MET A 142 -14.14 -12.60 5.56
CA MET A 142 -14.15 -11.21 5.09
C MET A 142 -13.98 -10.20 6.23
N ASP A 143 -14.46 -10.55 7.42
CA ASP A 143 -14.36 -9.77 8.66
C ASP A 143 -12.92 -9.60 9.18
N ARG A 144 -11.93 -10.25 8.55
CA ARG A 144 -10.51 -10.18 8.93
C ARG A 144 -9.62 -9.50 7.88
N ILE A 145 -10.20 -9.05 6.76
CA ILE A 145 -9.42 -8.39 5.71
C ILE A 145 -9.21 -6.93 6.10
N THR A 146 -7.97 -6.58 6.43
CA THR A 146 -7.61 -5.20 6.78
C THR A 146 -7.72 -4.29 5.55
N LEU A 147 -7.88 -2.99 5.78
CA LEU A 147 -7.85 -2.02 4.67
C LEU A 147 -6.55 -2.13 3.87
N MET A 148 -5.41 -2.30 4.55
CA MET A 148 -4.11 -2.46 3.89
C MET A 148 -4.06 -3.67 2.97
N ASP A 149 -4.60 -4.82 3.40
CA ASP A 149 -4.68 -6.01 2.55
C ASP A 149 -5.51 -5.76 1.29
N LYS A 150 -6.66 -5.08 1.44
CA LYS A 150 -7.52 -4.71 0.31
C LYS A 150 -6.76 -3.85 -0.69
N LEU A 151 -6.15 -2.76 -0.21
CA LEU A 151 -5.44 -1.82 -1.08
C LEU A 151 -4.26 -2.49 -1.80
N ILE A 152 -3.47 -3.32 -1.11
CA ILE A 152 -2.37 -4.05 -1.73
C ILE A 152 -2.87 -5.00 -2.84
N ILE A 153 -3.98 -5.70 -2.59
CA ILE A 153 -4.57 -6.58 -3.61
C ILE A 153 -5.11 -5.77 -4.79
N ILE A 154 -5.80 -4.66 -4.53
CA ILE A 154 -6.33 -3.78 -5.59
C ILE A 154 -5.22 -3.26 -6.49
N ILE A 155 -4.08 -2.86 -5.91
CA ILE A 155 -2.89 -2.45 -6.68
C ILE A 155 -2.38 -3.62 -7.52
N GLY A 156 -2.22 -4.81 -6.93
CA GLY A 156 -1.74 -6.00 -7.64
C GLY A 156 -2.68 -6.45 -8.77
N LEU A 157 -4.00 -6.45 -8.55
CA LEU A 157 -5.00 -6.76 -9.58
C LEU A 157 -4.94 -5.76 -10.74
N CYS A 158 -4.78 -4.47 -10.43
CA CYS A 158 -4.64 -3.43 -11.44
C CYS A 158 -3.42 -3.67 -12.33
N GLU A 159 -2.26 -3.99 -11.73
CA GLU A 159 -1.05 -4.31 -12.48
C GLU A 159 -1.22 -5.57 -13.33
N LEU A 160 -1.76 -6.66 -12.77
CA LEU A 160 -1.99 -7.90 -13.51
C LEU A 160 -2.93 -7.72 -14.71
N LYS A 161 -3.89 -6.80 -14.60
CA LYS A 161 -4.90 -6.57 -15.63
C LYS A 161 -4.47 -5.57 -16.70
N TYR A 162 -3.75 -4.51 -16.32
CA TYR A 162 -3.56 -3.33 -17.17
C TYR A 162 -2.09 -3.03 -17.49
N PHE A 163 -1.13 -3.78 -16.94
CA PHE A 163 0.30 -3.50 -17.09
C PHE A 163 1.07 -4.72 -17.63
N ASP A 164 0.84 -5.08 -18.90
CA ASP A 164 1.47 -6.23 -19.58
C ASP A 164 3.02 -6.20 -19.57
N SER A 165 3.61 -5.01 -19.42
CA SER A 165 5.06 -4.82 -19.29
C SER A 165 5.65 -5.25 -17.94
N VAL A 166 4.82 -5.73 -17.01
CA VAL A 166 5.22 -6.16 -15.67
C VAL A 166 4.95 -7.66 -15.55
N PRO A 167 6.00 -8.49 -15.35
CA PRO A 167 5.81 -9.92 -15.20
C PRO A 167 4.86 -10.26 -14.04
N PRO A 168 3.85 -11.13 -14.22
CA PRO A 168 2.87 -11.47 -13.19
C PRO A 168 3.49 -11.93 -11.87
N LEU A 169 4.53 -12.77 -11.95
CA LEU A 169 5.26 -13.22 -10.77
C LEU A 169 5.93 -12.07 -10.01
N ALA A 170 6.42 -11.06 -10.73
CA ALA A 170 6.98 -9.86 -10.10
C ALA A 170 5.90 -9.06 -9.37
N VAL A 171 4.71 -8.88 -9.97
CA VAL A 171 3.58 -8.20 -9.30
C VAL A 171 3.22 -8.92 -7.98
N MET A 172 3.06 -10.24 -8.02
CA MET A 172 2.70 -11.02 -6.84
C MET A 172 3.77 -10.97 -5.75
N ASN A 173 5.05 -11.11 -6.11
CA ASN A 173 6.15 -11.00 -5.17
C ASN A 173 6.21 -9.60 -4.53
N GLU A 174 6.01 -8.54 -5.31
CA GLU A 174 6.01 -7.16 -4.80
C GLU A 174 4.85 -6.91 -3.84
N ALA A 175 3.65 -7.40 -4.14
CA ALA A 175 2.51 -7.31 -3.23
C ALA A 175 2.77 -8.02 -1.89
N ILE A 176 3.42 -9.18 -1.92
CA ILE A 176 3.81 -9.91 -0.70
C ILE A 176 4.84 -9.11 0.10
N GLU A 177 5.89 -8.56 -0.54
CA GLU A 177 6.91 -7.76 0.16
C GLU A 177 6.31 -6.52 0.80
N ILE A 178 5.44 -5.79 0.09
CA ILE A 178 4.73 -4.63 0.64
C ILE A 178 3.85 -5.04 1.83
N SER A 179 3.18 -6.19 1.76
CA SER A 179 2.34 -6.67 2.87
C SER A 179 3.11 -6.96 4.16
N LYS A 180 4.38 -7.38 4.07
CA LYS A 180 5.23 -7.60 5.24
C LYS A 180 5.54 -6.30 5.97
N LYS A 181 5.61 -5.19 5.24
CA LYS A 181 5.90 -3.86 5.78
C LYS A 181 4.66 -3.19 6.37
N PHE A 182 3.53 -3.31 5.70
CA PHE A 182 2.34 -2.50 6.02
C PHE A 182 1.16 -3.28 6.61
N SER A 183 1.24 -4.61 6.68
CA SER A 183 0.13 -5.44 7.12
C SER A 183 0.56 -6.52 8.12
N SER A 184 -0.35 -7.45 8.43
CA SER A 184 -0.11 -8.52 9.40
C SER A 184 0.82 -9.60 8.85
N PRO A 185 1.54 -10.35 9.72
CA PRO A 185 2.36 -11.49 9.27
C PRO A 185 1.61 -12.58 8.51
N LYS A 186 0.28 -12.66 8.65
CA LYS A 186 -0.58 -13.65 7.97
C LYS A 186 -1.06 -13.18 6.60
N SER A 187 -0.91 -11.88 6.29
CA SER A 187 -1.45 -11.25 5.09
C SER A 187 -0.80 -11.74 3.79
N GLY A 188 0.50 -12.02 3.80
CA GLY A 188 1.21 -12.45 2.59
C GLY A 188 0.63 -13.69 1.93
N LYS A 189 0.20 -14.71 2.71
CA LYS A 189 -0.44 -15.92 2.17
C LYS A 189 -1.80 -15.62 1.52
N PHE A 190 -2.59 -14.77 2.16
CA PHE A 190 -3.90 -14.36 1.66
C PHE A 190 -3.78 -13.58 0.35
N ILE A 191 -2.95 -12.54 0.33
CA ILE A 191 -2.71 -11.68 -0.83
C ILE A 191 -2.21 -12.53 -2.02
N ASN A 192 -1.23 -13.39 -1.78
CA ASN A 192 -0.71 -14.29 -2.81
C ASN A 192 -1.80 -15.23 -3.35
N GLY A 193 -2.66 -15.77 -2.50
CA GLY A 193 -3.76 -16.64 -2.91
C GLY A 193 -4.77 -15.94 -3.83
N VAL A 194 -5.13 -14.70 -3.50
CA VAL A 194 -6.07 -13.91 -4.32
C VAL A 194 -5.48 -13.56 -5.68
N LEU A 195 -4.23 -13.07 -5.72
CA LEU A 195 -3.58 -12.67 -6.97
C LEU A 195 -3.30 -13.88 -7.89
N ASN A 196 -2.87 -15.03 -7.34
CA ASN A 196 -2.70 -16.25 -8.13
C ASN A 196 -4.03 -16.75 -8.72
N SER A 197 -5.12 -16.70 -7.94
CA SER A 197 -6.44 -17.07 -8.44
C SER A 197 -6.83 -16.20 -9.64
N TYR A 198 -6.57 -14.89 -9.58
CA TYR A 198 -6.82 -13.98 -10.70
C TYR A 198 -6.00 -14.35 -11.93
N TYR A 199 -4.69 -14.53 -11.75
CA TYR A 199 -3.79 -14.85 -12.85
C TYR A 199 -4.11 -16.19 -13.53
N ALA A 200 -4.51 -17.21 -12.76
CA ALA A 200 -4.91 -18.51 -13.30
C ALA A 200 -6.16 -18.42 -14.18
N ASP A 201 -7.21 -17.72 -13.72
CA ASP A 201 -8.44 -17.51 -14.51
C ASP A 201 -8.17 -16.71 -15.80
N SER A 202 -7.36 -15.66 -15.71
CA SER A 202 -7.08 -14.80 -16.87
C SER A 202 -6.25 -15.54 -17.94
N SER A 203 -5.34 -16.43 -17.51
CA SER A 203 -4.54 -17.25 -18.42
C SER A 203 -5.38 -18.31 -19.14
N GLN A 204 -6.31 -18.97 -18.44
CA GLN A 204 -7.21 -19.97 -19.05
C GLN A 204 -8.19 -19.33 -20.04
N THR A 205 -8.59 -18.07 -19.83
CA THR A 205 -9.47 -17.37 -20.76
C THR A 205 -8.75 -17.06 -22.09
N ALA A 206 -7.44 -16.81 -22.06
CA ALA A 206 -6.65 -16.56 -23.27
C ALA A 206 -6.42 -17.82 -24.12
N GLU A 207 -6.23 -18.98 -23.48
CA GLU A 207 -6.02 -20.27 -24.17
C GLU A 207 -7.29 -20.81 -24.84
N ASN A 208 -8.47 -20.50 -24.31
CA ASN A 208 -9.76 -20.98 -24.86
C ASN A 208 -10.30 -20.15 -26.03
N ILE A 209 -9.63 -19.05 -26.40
CA ILE A 209 -10.03 -18.13 -27.48
C ILE A 209 -9.05 -18.22 -28.69
N SER A 210 -7.93 -18.94 -28.54
CA SER A 210 -6.98 -19.26 -29.63
C SER A 210 -7.26 -20.62 -30.25
#